data_AF-A0A3N5YPS1-F1
#
_entry.id   AF-A0A3N5YPS1-F1
#
_cell.length_a   1.000
_cell.length_b   1.000
_cell.length_c   1.000
_cell.angle_alpha   90.00
_cell.angle_beta   90.00
_cell.angle_gamma   90.00
#
_symmetry.space_group_name_H-M   'P 1'
#
loop_
_entity.id
_entity.type
_entity.pdbx_description
1 polymer ?
#
loop_
_entity_poly.entity_id
_entity_poly.type
_entity_poly.pdbx_seq_one_letter_code
_entity_poly.pdbx_strand_id
1 'polypeptide(L)' 'MIVAERKPIEEIVEQVKGVRSVLVLGCNECVTVCEAGGKKEVGVLASALRMIFLQQGREVNVGERTIER' A
#
# COMPACT_ATOMS: atom_id res chain seq x y z
N MET A 1 -6.35 23.77 1.81
CA MET A 1 -6.92 22.44 1.53
C MET A 1 -5.76 21.53 1.17
N ILE A 2 -5.62 20.37 1.84
CA ILE A 2 -4.58 19.38 1.54
C ILE A 2 -5.22 18.30 0.67
N VAL A 3 -4.57 17.91 -0.42
CA VAL A 3 -5.01 16.83 -1.31
C VAL A 3 -3.95 15.74 -1.26
N ALA A 4 -4.37 14.50 -1.09
CA ALA A 4 -3.49 13.33 -1.13
C ALA A 4 -3.66 12.63 -2.48
N GLU A 5 -2.54 12.25 -3.09
CA GLU A 5 -2.51 11.49 -4.34
C GLU A 5 -1.69 10.22 -4.15
N ARG A 6 -2.07 9.16 -4.86
CA ARG A 6 -1.34 7.89 -4.80
C ARG A 6 -0.04 8.00 -5.60
N LYS A 7 1.06 7.60 -4.98
CA LYS A 7 2.31 7.37 -5.70
C LYS A 7 2.12 6.28 -6.77
N PRO A 8 2.82 6.38 -7.92
CA PRO A 8 2.89 5.28 -8.89
C PRO A 8 3.34 3.99 -8.21
N ILE A 9 2.73 2.87 -8.58
CA ILE A 9 3.00 1.59 -7.90
C ILE A 9 4.41 1.10 -8.15
N GLU A 10 4.98 1.41 -9.31
CA GLU A 10 6.34 1.08 -9.71
C GLU A 10 7.35 1.74 -8.76
N GLU A 11 7.11 2.99 -8.37
CA GLU A 11 7.95 3.71 -7.40
C GLU A 11 7.91 3.03 -6.02
N ILE A 12 6.71 2.63 -5.57
CA ILE A 12 6.53 1.94 -4.29
C ILE A 12 7.27 0.59 -4.30
N VAL A 13 7.08 -0.20 -5.36
CA VAL A 13 7.73 -1.52 -5.51
C VAL A 13 9.24 -1.39 -5.48
N GLU A 14 9.80 -0.41 -6.19
CA GLU A 14 11.23 -0.14 -6.21
C GLU A 14 11.75 0.24 -4.81
N GLN A 15 11.00 1.06 -4.06
CA GLN A 15 11.34 1.44 -2.68
C GLN A 15 11.34 0.25 -1.71
N VAL A 16 10.45 -0.72 -1.91
CA VAL A 16 10.32 -1.88 -1.01
C VAL A 16 10.97 -3.16 -1.54
N LYS A 17 11.64 -3.14 -2.69
CA LYS A 17 12.20 -4.36 -3.30
C LYS A 17 13.27 -5.05 -2.47
N GLY A 18 13.87 -4.43 -1.46
CA GLY A 18 14.92 -5.06 -0.65
C GLY A 18 14.41 -5.88 0.54
N VAL A 19 13.14 -5.75 0.90
CA VAL A 19 12.66 -6.21 2.21
C VAL A 19 11.96 -7.57 2.14
N ARG A 20 11.92 -8.25 3.28
CA ARG A 20 11.22 -9.54 3.47
C ARG A 20 9.81 -9.37 4.03
N SER A 21 9.48 -8.19 4.55
CA SER A 21 8.18 -7.90 5.14
C SER A 21 7.83 -6.42 4.96
N VAL A 22 6.59 -6.16 4.55
CA VAL A 22 6.02 -4.82 4.32
C VAL A 22 4.67 -4.73 5.01
N LEU A 23 4.41 -3.61 5.68
CA LEU A 23 3.07 -3.26 6.18
C LEU A 23 2.54 -2.08 5.37
N VAL A 24 1.40 -2.27 4.71
CA VAL A 24 0.64 -1.17 4.11
C VAL A 24 -0.28 -0.60 5.18
N LEU A 25 0.02 0.61 5.65
CA LEU A 25 -0.76 1.31 6.68
C LEU A 25 -1.45 2.51 6.06
N GLY A 26 -2.77 2.61 6.23
CA GLY A 26 -3.55 3.78 5.80
C GLY A 26 -4.34 4.42 6.94
N CYS A 27 -4.85 5.62 6.67
CA CYS A 27 -5.70 6.38 7.59
C CYS A 27 -7.12 6.43 7.00
N ASN A 28 -8.09 5.87 7.72
CA ASN A 28 -9.47 5.74 7.21
C ASN A 28 -10.29 7.03 7.36
N GLU A 29 -9.66 8.17 7.67
CA GLU A 29 -10.30 9.48 7.80
C GLU A 29 -9.72 10.49 6.81
N CYS A 30 -8.52 11.02 7.07
CA CYS A 30 -7.98 12.18 6.35
C CYS A 30 -7.74 11.95 4.86
N VAL A 31 -7.41 10.71 4.45
CA VAL A 31 -7.04 10.38 3.07
C VAL A 31 -8.06 9.50 2.35
N THR A 32 -9.11 9.09 3.07
CA THR A 32 -10.28 8.39 2.49
C THR A 32 -11.03 9.29 1.53
N VAL A 33 -11.19 10.57 1.88
CA VAL A 33 -11.88 11.57 1.03
C VAL A 33 -11.18 11.83 -0.31
N CYS A 34 -9.88 11.55 -0.39
CA CYS A 34 -9.09 11.65 -1.62
C CYS A 34 -8.92 10.30 -2.32
N GLU A 35 -9.55 9.22 -1.82
CA GLU A 35 -9.37 7.86 -2.33
C GLU A 35 -7.90 7.46 -2.46
N ALA A 36 -7.07 7.91 -1.50
CA ALA A 36 -5.62 7.75 -1.56
C ALA A 36 -5.05 6.82 -0.49
N GLY A 37 -5.78 6.54 0.60
CA GLY A 37 -5.27 5.71 1.69
C GLY A 37 -6.31 5.18 2.68
N GLY A 38 -7.57 5.11 2.27
CA GLY A 38 -8.62 4.46 3.05
C GLY A 38 -8.53 2.93 2.98
N LYS A 39 -9.49 2.25 3.62
CA LYS A 39 -9.51 0.77 3.72
C LYS A 39 -9.43 0.06 2.36
N LYS A 40 -10.16 0.58 1.37
CA LYS A 40 -10.18 0.03 0.02
C LYS A 40 -8.82 0.20 -0.66
N GLU A 41 -8.24 1.40 -0.57
CA GLU A 41 -6.98 1.75 -1.24
C GLU A 41 -5.81 0.94 -0.69
N VAL A 42 -5.76 0.80 0.64
CA VAL A 42 -4.78 -0.03 1.34
C VAL A 42 -4.87 -1.48 0.89
N GLY A 43 -6.08 -2.07 0.86
CA GLY A 43 -6.27 -3.44 0.43
C GLY A 43 -5.89 -3.68 -1.04
N VAL A 44 -6.19 -2.71 -1.92
CA VAL A 44 -5.78 -2.75 -3.33
C VAL A 44 -4.27 -2.70 -3.46
N LEU A 45 -3.58 -1.78 -2.76
CA LEU A 45 -2.13 -1.66 -2.83
C LEU A 45 -1.44 -2.91 -2.27
N ALA A 46 -1.86 -3.41 -1.12
CA ALA A 46 -1.29 -4.61 -0.51
C ALA A 46 -1.48 -5.84 -1.40
N SER A 47 -2.65 -6.00 -2.03
CA SER A 47 -2.91 -7.10 -2.96
C SER A 47 -2.06 -7.01 -4.22
N ALA A 48 -1.89 -5.80 -4.77
CA ALA A 48 -1.00 -5.59 -5.90
C ALA A 48 0.46 -5.91 -5.56
N LEU A 49 0.96 -5.48 -4.38
CA LEU A 49 2.30 -5.83 -3.92
C LEU A 49 2.49 -7.35 -3.77
N ARG A 50 1.51 -8.06 -3.20
CA ARG A 50 1.54 -9.53 -3.11
C ARG A 50 1.66 -10.19 -4.48
N MET A 51 0.86 -9.75 -5.45
CA MET A 51 0.89 -10.28 -6.82
C MET A 51 2.23 -10.01 -7.52
N ILE A 52 2.76 -8.78 -7.40
CA ILE A 52 4.02 -8.38 -8.04
C ILE A 52 5.19 -9.19 -7.47
N PHE A 53 5.27 -9.34 -6.15
CA PHE A 53 6.34 -10.16 -5.55
C PHE A 53 6.23 -11.64 -5.91
N LEU A 54 5.01 -12.17 -5.97
CA LEU A 54 4.77 -13.54 -6.43
C LEU A 54 5.25 -13.74 -7.87
N GLN A 55 4.96 -12.80 -8.78
CA GLN A 55 5.44 -12.83 -10.17
C GLN A 55 6.97 -12.75 -10.28
N GLN A 56 7.63 -12.09 -9.33
CA GLN A 56 9.09 -12.02 -9.25
C GLN A 56 9.73 -13.26 -8.58
N GLY A 57 8.93 -14.26 -8.20
CA GLY A 57 9.42 -15.46 -7.50
C GLY A 57 9.89 -15.17 -6.07
N ARG A 58 9.36 -14.12 -5.44
CA ARG A 58 9.78 -13.66 -4.11
C ARG A 58 8.67 -13.88 -3.10
N GLU A 59 9.03 -14.54 -2.00
CA GLU A 59 8.15 -14.68 -0.86
C GLU A 59 8.35 -13.48 0.09
N VAL A 60 7.39 -12.55 0.09
CA VAL A 60 7.42 -11.34 0.92
C VAL A 60 6.14 -11.30 1.75
N ASN A 61 6.28 -11.11 3.06
CA ASN A 61 5.14 -10.95 3.96
C ASN A 61 4.53 -9.55 3.77
N VAL A 62 3.34 -9.45 3.19
CA VAL A 62 2.63 -8.18 3.01
C VAL A 62 1.41 -8.15 3.92
N GLY A 63 1.53 -7.39 5.01
CA GLY A 63 0.42 -7.07 5.90
C GLY A 63 -0.28 -5.78 5.48
N GLU A 64 -1.51 -5.61 5.92
CA GLU A 64 -2.28 -4.38 5.70
C GLU A 64 -3.09 -4.00 6.94
N ARG A 65 -3.21 -2.70 7.21
CA ARG A 65 -4.05 -2.19 8.28
C ARG A 65 -4.51 -0.77 7.97
N THR A 66 -5.69 -0.43 8.46
CA THR A 66 -6.15 0.96 8.53
C THR A 66 -6.38 1.37 9.98
N ILE A 67 -6.12 2.63 10.28
CA ILE A 67 -6.36 3.25 11.57
C ILE A 67 -7.32 4.42 11.46
N GLU A 68 -8.01 4.70 12.55
CA GLU A 68 -8.96 5.79 12.77
C GLU A 68 -8.56 6.46 14.09
N ARG A 69 -8.88 7.75 14.26
CA ARG A 69 -8.49 8.53 15.43
C ARG A 69 -9.45 8.35 16.61
#